data_AF-A0A392MXC6-F1
#
_entry.id   AF-A0A392MXC6-F1
#
_cell.length_a   1.000
_cell.length_b   1.000
_cell.length_c   1.000
_cell.angle_alpha   90.00
_cell.angle_beta   90.00
_cell.angle_gamma   90.00
#
_symmetry.space_group_name_H-M   'P 1'
#
loop_
_entity.id
_entity.type
_entity.pdbx_description
1 polymer ?
#
loop_
_entity_poly.entity_id
_entity_poly.type
_entity_poly.pdbx_seq_one_letter_code
_entity_poly.pdbx_strand_id
1 'polypeptide(L)'
;MKFMEDMMKRRGFSNIWVKWMRACGFNSTMSVLVNGSPTVDFKAGKGLRQGDPLSPFLFLIAAEGLYRMVNRAVEVDHYKGFKVSDIYSSIFYNLRTIQFSSVKTIGQIYGVLSPF
;
A
#
# COMPACT_ATOMS: atom_id res chain seq x y z
N MET A 1 8.73 8.54 -2.28
CA MET A 1 8.66 8.12 -0.86
C MET A 1 8.34 9.23 0.13
N LYS A 2 8.58 10.53 -0.14
CA LYS A 2 8.26 11.60 0.85
C LYS A 2 6.83 11.50 1.42
N PHE A 3 5.83 11.31 0.55
CA PHE A 3 4.45 11.04 0.96
C PHE A 3 4.32 9.84 1.91
N MET A 4 4.93 8.70 1.58
CA MET A 4 4.89 7.48 2.40
C MET A 4 5.60 7.68 3.75
N GLU A 5 6.74 8.35 3.76
CA GLU A 5 7.48 8.67 4.98
C GLU A 5 6.66 9.58 5.89
N ASP A 6 6.02 10.60 5.33
CA ASP A 6 5.15 11.52 6.07
C ASP A 6 3.93 10.78 6.62
N MET A 7 3.36 9.84 5.86
CA MET A 7 2.25 9.00 6.32
C MET A 7 2.66 8.07 7.45
N MET A 8 3.78 7.36 7.32
CA MET A 8 4.30 6.49 8.36
C MET A 8 4.60 7.28 9.64
N LYS A 9 5.23 8.46 9.54
CA LYS A 9 5.48 9.33 10.70
C LYS A 9 4.19 9.77 11.38
N ARG A 10 3.18 10.21 10.61
CA ARG A 10 1.87 10.60 11.15
C ARG A 10 1.10 9.44 11.78
N ARG A 11 1.41 8.20 11.41
CA ARG A 11 0.86 6.98 12.02
C ARG A 11 1.65 6.47 13.23
N GLY A 12 2.68 7.19 13.65
CA GLY A 12 3.47 6.83 14.84
C GLY A 12 4.54 5.77 14.60
N PHE A 13 4.90 5.47 13.35
CA PHE A 13 6.00 4.56 13.07
C PHE A 13 7.32 5.16 13.56
N SER A 14 8.18 4.31 14.14
CA SER A 14 9.48 4.77 14.62
C SER A 14 10.37 5.23 13.46
N ASN A 15 11.28 6.16 13.75
CA ASN A 15 12.25 6.65 12.77
C ASN A 15 13.13 5.52 12.19
N ILE A 16 13.34 4.44 12.94
CA ILE A 16 14.08 3.25 12.50
C ILE A 16 13.31 2.55 11.37
N TRP A 17 12.02 2.29 11.58
CA TRP A 17 11.15 1.70 10.55
C TRP A 17 11.10 2.55 9.28
N VAL A 18 10.96 3.87 9.43
CA VAL A 18 10.94 4.79 8.28
C VAL A 18 12.27 4.76 7.52
N LYS A 19 13.41 4.61 8.22
CA LYS A 19 14.73 4.46 7.59
C LYS A 19 14.84 3.15 6.80
N TRP A 20 14.36 2.03 7.35
CA TRP A 20 14.34 0.74 6.63
C TRP A 20 13.51 0.82 5.35
N MET A 21 12.30 1.40 5.43
CA MET A 21 11.45 1.56 4.24
C MET A 21 12.06 2.47 3.18
N ARG A 22 12.80 3.51 3.61
CA ARG A 22 13.56 4.36 2.68
C ARG A 22 14.68 3.57 1.99
N ALA A 23 15.41 2.73 2.73
CA ALA A 23 16.48 1.91 2.17
C ALA A 23 15.93 0.92 1.11
N CYS A 24 14.81 0.25 1.41
CA CYS A 24 14.15 -0.67 0.48
C CYS A 24 13.61 0.04 -0.78
N GLY A 25 13.10 1.28 -0.65
CA GLY A 25 12.38 1.96 -1.73
C GLY A 25 13.21 2.86 -2.67
N PHE A 26 14.44 3.25 -2.32
CA PHE A 26 15.25 4.20 -3.11
C PHE A 26 16.61 3.67 -3.59
N ASN A 27 17.22 2.75 -2.85
CA ASN A 27 18.58 2.27 -3.12
C ASN A 27 18.64 0.79 -3.52
N SER A 28 17.50 0.19 -3.86
CA SER A 28 17.51 -1.17 -4.38
C SER A 28 18.07 -1.18 -5.80
N THR A 29 19.23 -1.80 -5.97
CA THR A 29 19.63 -2.42 -7.25
C THR A 29 18.92 -3.76 -7.40
N MET A 30 18.69 -4.16 -8.64
CA MET A 30 17.99 -5.38 -9.01
C MET A 30 18.70 -5.99 -10.22
N SER A 31 18.80 -7.31 -10.24
CA SER A 31 19.16 -8.09 -11.43
C SER A 31 18.03 -9.07 -11.75
N VAL A 32 17.85 -9.38 -13.03
CA VAL A 32 16.93 -10.43 -13.46
C VAL A 32 17.74 -11.72 -13.59
N LEU A 33 17.23 -12.83 -13.08
CA LEU A 33 17.83 -14.14 -13.35
C LEU A 33 17.32 -14.64 -14.71
N VAL A 34 18.25 -14.84 -15.65
CA VAL A 34 17.98 -15.47 -16.95
C VAL A 34 18.66 -16.83 -16.93
N ASN A 35 17.88 -17.92 -17.02
CA ASN A 35 18.38 -19.30 -16.89
C ASN A 35 19.22 -19.53 -15.61
N GLY A 36 18.80 -18.94 -14.49
CA GLY A 36 19.49 -19.03 -13.21
C GLY A 36 20.74 -18.13 -13.08
N SER A 37 21.13 -17.42 -14.14
CA SER A 37 22.28 -16.50 -14.11
C SER A 37 21.81 -15.04 -13.99
N PRO A 38 22.39 -14.24 -13.08
CA PRO A 38 22.01 -12.84 -12.92
C PRO A 38 22.46 -11.98 -14.10
N THR A 39 21.56 -11.11 -14.57
CA THR A 39 21.89 -10.03 -15.51
C THR A 39 22.59 -8.88 -14.80
N VAL A 40 23.04 -7.89 -15.57
CA VAL A 40 23.56 -6.62 -15.02
C VAL A 40 22.52 -5.98 -14.09
N ASP A 41 23.01 -5.48 -12.95
CA ASP A 41 22.20 -4.76 -11.99
C ASP A 41 21.69 -3.44 -12.59
N PHE A 42 20.40 -3.19 -12.41
CA PHE A 42 19.75 -1.93 -12.73
C PHE A 42 19.11 -1.34 -11.47
N LYS A 43 18.95 -0.01 -11.44
CA LYS A 43 18.22 0.64 -10.35
C LYS A 43 16.73 0.32 -10.46
N ALA A 44 16.13 -0.14 -9.37
CA ALA A 44 14.70 -0.30 -9.29
C ALA A 44 14.01 1.05 -9.58
N GLY A 45 13.07 1.06 -10.53
CA GLY A 45 12.22 2.22 -10.80
C GLY A 45 11.26 2.53 -9.65
N LYS A 46 10.49 3.62 -9.75
CA LYS A 46 9.46 3.94 -8.76
C LYS A 46 8.39 2.85 -8.75
N GLY A 47 8.21 2.17 -7.62
CA GLY A 47 7.17 1.17 -7.43
C GLY A 47 7.49 0.22 -6.27
N LEU A 48 6.46 -0.50 -5.82
CA LEU A 48 6.61 -1.59 -4.87
C LEU A 48 6.71 -2.90 -5.63
N ARG A 49 7.61 -3.80 -5.21
CA ARG A 49 7.81 -5.08 -5.90
C ARG A 49 6.54 -5.92 -5.79
N GLN A 50 6.07 -6.44 -6.92
CA GLN A 50 5.02 -7.46 -6.92
C GLN A 50 5.65 -8.73 -6.33
N GLY A 51 5.05 -9.27 -5.26
CA GLY A 51 5.61 -10.40 -4.50
C GLY A 51 6.52 -10.01 -3.31
N ASP A 52 6.75 -8.72 -3.05
CA ASP A 52 7.32 -8.29 -1.77
C ASP A 52 6.25 -8.36 -0.67
N PRO A 53 6.48 -9.10 0.42
CA PRO A 53 5.51 -9.25 1.50
C PRO A 53 5.11 -7.92 2.16
N LEU A 54 5.90 -6.85 2.02
CA LEU A 54 5.60 -5.52 2.56
C LEU A 54 4.73 -4.66 1.64
N SER A 55 4.67 -4.98 0.34
CA SER A 55 3.94 -4.20 -0.66
C SER A 55 2.44 -4.01 -0.33
N PRO A 56 1.69 -5.05 0.11
CA PRO A 56 0.28 -4.90 0.48
C PRO A 56 0.07 -3.92 1.63
N PHE A 57 0.94 -3.97 2.65
CA PHE A 57 0.84 -3.10 3.82
C PHE A 57 1.10 -1.63 3.47
N LEU A 58 2.12 -1.39 2.66
CA LEU A 58 2.45 -0.05 2.20
C LEU A 58 1.38 0.52 1.28
N PHE A 59 0.75 -0.32 0.46
CA PHE A 59 -0.40 0.09 -0.35
C PHE A 59 -1.56 0.58 0.54
N LEU A 60 -1.86 -0.12 1.64
CA LEU A 60 -2.91 0.30 2.57
C LEU A 60 -2.61 1.66 3.23
N ILE A 61 -1.36 1.88 3.67
CA ILE A 61 -0.95 3.17 4.23
C ILE A 61 -1.12 4.29 3.19
N ALA A 62 -0.69 4.04 1.94
CA ALA A 62 -0.82 5.00 0.86
C ALA A 62 -2.29 5.31 0.54
N ALA A 63 -3.11 4.27 0.41
CA ALA A 63 -4.53 4.37 0.11
C ALA A 63 -5.28 5.15 1.20
N GLU A 64 -4.99 4.91 2.48
CA GLU A 64 -5.62 5.64 3.58
C GLU A 64 -5.20 7.12 3.57
N GLY A 65 -3.92 7.41 3.29
CA GLY A 65 -3.42 8.77 3.14
C GLY A 65 -4.11 9.53 2.01
N LEU A 66 -4.23 8.88 0.85
CA LEU A 66 -4.90 9.43 -0.32
C LEU A 66 -6.39 9.68 -0.04
N TYR A 67 -7.08 8.71 0.58
CA TYR A 67 -8.48 8.85 0.96
C TYR A 67 -8.72 10.08 1.85
N ARG A 68 -7.86 10.30 2.85
CA ARG A 68 -7.95 11.48 3.72
C ARG A 68 -7.69 12.79 2.98
N MET A 69 -6.71 12.81 2.08
CA MET A 69 -6.44 13.99 1.25
C MET A 69 -7.61 14.35 0.35
N VAL A 70 -8.23 13.35 -0.29
CA VAL A 70 -9.40 13.55 -1.14
C VAL A 70 -10.58 14.05 -0.31
N ASN A 71 -10.88 13.43 0.83
CA ASN A 71 -11.94 13.90 1.71
C ASN A 71 -11.71 15.34 2.16
N ARG A 72 -10.47 15.68 2.53
CA ARG A 72 -10.14 17.06 2.90
C ARG A 72 -10.35 18.03 1.74
N ALA A 73 -9.99 17.65 0.52
CA ALA A 73 -10.22 18.46 -0.68
C ALA A 73 -11.71 18.68 -0.97
N VAL A 74 -12.57 17.69 -0.68
CA VAL A 74 -14.04 17.83 -0.76
C VAL A 74 -14.55 18.82 0.30
N GLU A 75 -14.10 18.68 1.55
CA GLU A 75 -14.55 19.55 2.65
C GLU A 75 -14.26 21.03 2.42
N VAL A 76 -13.15 21.35 1.77
CA VAL A 76 -12.72 22.73 1.46
C VAL A 76 -13.18 23.20 0.07
N ASP A 77 -14.09 22.46 -0.57
CA ASP A 77 -14.65 22.70 -1.91
C ASP A 77 -13.59 22.83 -3.03
N HIS A 78 -12.40 22.24 -2.83
CA HIS A 78 -11.35 22.14 -3.85
C HIS A 78 -11.55 20.95 -4.79
N TYR A 79 -12.44 20.02 -4.45
CA TYR A 79 -12.79 18.88 -5.28
C TYR A 79 -14.27 18.56 -5.17
N LYS A 80 -15.00 18.61 -6.29
CA LYS A 80 -16.36 18.08 -6.41
C LYS A 80 -16.30 16.74 -7.14
N GLY A 81 -16.69 15.68 -6.44
CA GLY A 81 -16.78 14.35 -7.05
C GLY A 81 -17.85 14.30 -8.14
N PHE A 82 -17.71 13.37 -9.07
CA PHE A 82 -18.74 13.05 -10.06
C PHE A 82 -19.52 11.81 -9.60
N LYS A 83 -20.83 11.79 -9.80
CA LYS A 83 -21.64 10.59 -9.56
C LYS A 83 -21.30 9.55 -10.62
N VAL A 84 -20.74 8.43 -10.20
CA VAL A 84 -20.63 7.24 -11.04
C VAL A 84 -21.97 6.51 -10.97
N SER A 85 -22.51 6.09 -12.11
CA SER A 85 -23.85 5.46 -12.18
C SER A 85 -23.99 4.26 -11.23
N ASP A 86 -25.22 4.00 -10.80
CA ASP A 86 -25.54 3.13 -9.66
C ASP A 86 -24.99 1.69 -9.81
N ILE A 87 -24.86 1.19 -11.04
CA ILE A 87 -24.31 -0.14 -11.35
C ILE A 87 -22.84 -0.26 -10.89
N TYR A 88 -22.01 0.75 -11.16
CA TYR A 88 -20.61 0.74 -10.76
C TYR A 88 -20.46 0.89 -9.24
N SER A 89 -21.36 1.66 -8.62
CA SER A 89 -21.39 1.80 -7.16
C SER A 89 -21.62 0.43 -6.51
N SER A 90 -22.64 -0.32 -6.93
CA SER A 90 -22.89 -1.67 -6.42
C SER A 90 -21.69 -2.62 -6.62
N ILE A 91 -21.02 -2.58 -7.77
CA ILE A 91 -19.83 -3.40 -8.02
C ILE A 91 -18.67 -3.00 -7.11
N PHE A 92 -18.41 -1.70 -6.94
CA PHE A 92 -17.35 -1.20 -6.06
C PHE A 92 -17.62 -1.50 -4.58
N TYR A 93 -18.86 -1.33 -4.11
CA TYR A 93 -19.24 -1.68 -2.74
C TYR A 93 -19.05 -3.18 -2.48
N ASN A 94 -19.44 -4.03 -3.43
CA ASN A 94 -19.23 -5.47 -3.32
C ASN A 94 -17.73 -5.83 -3.29
N LEU A 95 -16.92 -5.24 -4.19
CA LEU A 95 -15.46 -5.46 -4.19
C LEU A 95 -14.77 -4.95 -2.92
N ARG A 96 -15.18 -3.78 -2.40
CA ARG A 96 -14.63 -3.23 -1.14
C ARG A 96 -15.01 -4.10 0.04
N THR A 97 -16.24 -4.63 0.06
CA THR A 97 -16.71 -5.57 1.09
C THR A 97 -15.94 -6.90 1.01
N ILE A 98 -15.67 -7.40 -0.19
CA ILE A 98 -14.90 -8.63 -0.39
C ILE A 98 -13.45 -8.46 0.06
N GLN A 99 -12.77 -7.35 -0.28
CA GLN A 99 -11.42 -7.10 0.21
C GLN A 99 -11.36 -6.90 1.73
N PHE A 100 -12.29 -6.13 2.32
CA PHE A 100 -12.32 -5.96 3.78
C PHE A 100 -12.69 -7.25 4.53
N SER A 101 -13.58 -8.07 3.99
CA SER A 101 -13.90 -9.39 4.55
C SER A 101 -12.71 -10.34 4.46
N SER A 102 -11.97 -10.34 3.34
CA SER A 102 -10.75 -11.14 3.19
C SER A 102 -9.65 -10.70 4.17
N VAL A 103 -9.52 -9.40 4.46
CA VAL A 103 -8.58 -8.88 5.48
C VAL A 103 -9.02 -9.26 6.91
N LYS A 104 -10.33 -9.30 7.19
CA LYS A 104 -10.84 -9.81 8.48
C LYS A 104 -10.58 -11.31 8.65
N THR A 105 -10.70 -12.11 7.59
CA THR A 105 -10.36 -13.53 7.60
C THR A 105 -8.87 -13.75 7.89
N ILE A 106 -7.99 -12.92 7.31
CA ILE A 106 -6.55 -12.95 7.63
C ILE A 106 -6.31 -12.62 9.11
N GLY A 107 -7.01 -11.62 9.67
CA GLY A 107 -6.95 -11.30 11.10
C GLY A 107 -7.44 -12.43 12.03
N GLN A 108 -8.44 -13.21 11.60
CA GLN A 108 -8.91 -14.39 12.33
C GLN A 108 -7.94 -15.57 12.22
N ILE A 109 -7.25 -15.77 11.09
CA ILE A 109 -6.22 -16.80 10.93
C ILE A 109 -5.04 -16.55 11.88
N TYR A 110 -4.60 -15.30 12.04
CA TYR A 110 -3.55 -14.96 13.02
C TYR A 110 -4.01 -15.11 14.48
N GLY A 111 -5.31 -14.96 14.77
CA GLY A 111 -5.89 -15.21 16.09
C GLY A 111 -6.07 -16.70 16.44
N VAL A 112 -6.09 -17.59 15.44
CA VAL A 112 -6.22 -19.05 15.61
C VAL A 112 -4.85 -19.76 15.63
N LEU A 113 -3.79 -19.10 15.15
CA LEU A 113 -2.42 -19.64 15.13
C LEU A 113 -1.51 -19.12 16.27
N SER A 114 -2.07 -18.50 17.32
CA SER A 114 -1.36 -18.28 18.60
C SER A 114 -1.72 -19.42 19.55
N PRO A 115 -0.91 -20.48 19.57
CA PRO A 115 -0.27 -20.83 20.83
C PRO A 115 1.16 -21.32 20.60
N PHE A 116 2.10 -20.43 20.27
CA PHE A 116 3.54 -20.56 20.52
C PHE A 116 4.15 -19.17 20.63
#